data_AF-A0A9X4I200-F1
#
_entry.id   AF-A0A9X4I200-F1
#
_cell.length_a   1.000
_cell.length_b   1.000
_cell.length_c   1.000
_cell.angle_alpha   90.00
_cell.angle_beta   90.00
_cell.angle_gamma   90.00
#
_symmetry.space_group_name_H-M   'P 1'
#
loop_
_entity.id
_entity.type
_entity.pdbx_description
1 polymer ?
#
loop_
_entity_poly.entity_id
_entity_poly.type
_entity_poly.pdbx_seq_one_letter_code
_entity_poly.pdbx_strand_id
1 'polypeptide(L)'
;MAGELAVSEAVRATQHVAPQIIQLLGAWHRLSAVQHPHGLWHFAGSSGLPENAPTHAMNLILKAFKQGLRDRADIQCMSLHMLMIHPLLLQHPTIQHEVEKAAAGEQRLADRFASYDDCTWSHIVAGLPKARSYS
;
A
#
# COMPACT_ATOMS: atom_id res chain seq x y z
N MET A 1 -5.74 -19.78 -40.52
CA MET A 1 -4.71 -19.99 -39.49
C MET A 1 -4.88 -18.91 -38.43
N ALA A 2 -5.84 -19.06 -37.53
CA ALA A 2 -6.04 -18.14 -36.41
C ALA A 2 -5.13 -18.62 -35.27
N GLY A 3 -3.99 -17.96 -35.10
CA GLY A 3 -3.15 -18.17 -33.93
C GLY A 3 -3.89 -17.61 -32.72
N GLU A 4 -4.46 -18.47 -31.89
CA GLU A 4 -4.88 -18.09 -30.55
C GLU A 4 -3.66 -17.51 -29.84
N LEU A 5 -3.66 -16.19 -29.65
CA LEU A 5 -2.76 -15.51 -28.73
C LEU A 5 -3.09 -16.05 -27.33
N ALA A 6 -2.48 -17.17 -26.96
CA ALA A 6 -2.59 -17.76 -25.65
C ALA A 6 -1.99 -16.77 -24.64
N VAL A 7 -2.85 -15.94 -24.05
CA VAL A 7 -2.48 -15.00 -23.01
C VAL A 7 -1.94 -15.83 -21.84
N SER A 8 -0.63 -15.75 -21.62
CA SER A 8 0.05 -16.44 -20.53
C SER A 8 -0.63 -16.15 -19.19
N GLU A 9 -0.64 -17.14 -18.30
CA GLU A 9 -1.18 -17.03 -16.95
C GLU A 9 -0.58 -15.84 -16.20
N ALA A 10 0.71 -15.54 -16.41
CA ALA A 10 1.38 -14.37 -15.85
C ALA A 10 0.78 -13.04 -16.36
N VAL A 11 0.40 -12.97 -17.64
CA VAL A 11 -0.25 -11.79 -18.23
C VAL A 11 -1.65 -11.63 -17.66
N ARG A 12 -2.40 -12.73 -17.51
CA ARG A 12 -3.75 -12.72 -16.91
C ARG A 12 -3.72 -12.33 -15.43
N ALA A 13 -2.76 -12.84 -14.67
CA ALA A 13 -2.54 -12.47 -13.28
C ALA A 13 -2.17 -10.98 -13.14
N THR A 14 -1.32 -10.46 -14.04
CA THR A 14 -0.97 -9.03 -14.08
C THR A 14 -2.19 -8.17 -14.40
N GLN A 15 -2.98 -8.56 -15.40
CA GLN A 15 -4.24 -7.87 -15.76
C GLN A 15 -5.25 -7.87 -14.60
N HIS A 16 -5.26 -8.92 -13.77
CA HIS A 16 -6.15 -9.00 -12.62
C HIS A 16 -5.77 -8.01 -11.49
N VAL A 17 -4.48 -7.67 -11.37
CA VAL A 17 -3.97 -6.74 -10.35
C VAL A 17 -3.93 -5.29 -10.84
N ALA A 18 -3.89 -5.07 -12.16
CA ALA A 18 -3.81 -3.73 -12.75
C ALA A 18 -4.86 -2.72 -12.24
N PRO A 19 -6.16 -3.09 -12.06
CA PRO A 19 -7.15 -2.16 -11.49
C PRO A 19 -6.79 -1.70 -10.07
N GLN A 20 -6.21 -2.58 -9.25
CA GLN A 20 -5.79 -2.24 -7.89
C GLN A 20 -4.58 -1.30 -7.91
N ILE A 21 -3.64 -1.50 -8.85
CA ILE A 21 -2.50 -0.59 -9.02
C ILE A 21 -3.00 0.80 -9.43
N ILE A 22 -3.92 0.88 -10.40
CA ILE A 22 -4.48 2.16 -10.86
C ILE A 22 -5.23 2.88 -9.73
N GLN A 23 -6.02 2.14 -8.94
CA GLN A 23 -6.73 2.70 -7.78
C GLN A 23 -5.75 3.25 -6.73
N LEU A 24 -4.69 2.50 -6.42
CA LEU A 24 -3.67 2.90 -5.47
C LEU A 24 -2.93 4.16 -5.93
N LEU A 25 -2.51 4.19 -7.20
CA LEU A 25 -1.85 5.36 -7.80
C LEU A 25 -2.76 6.59 -7.78
N GLY A 26 -4.05 6.43 -8.12
CA GLY A 26 -5.01 7.52 -8.08
C GLY A 26 -5.25 8.06 -6.67
N ALA A 27 -5.36 7.18 -5.67
CA ALA A 27 -5.49 7.58 -4.27
C ALA A 27 -4.23 8.29 -3.76
N TRP A 28 -3.06 7.74 -4.07
CA TRP A 28 -1.78 8.33 -3.73
C TRP A 28 -1.59 9.71 -4.35
N HIS A 29 -1.90 9.89 -5.64
CA HIS A 29 -1.82 11.19 -6.30
C HIS A 29 -2.69 12.24 -5.58
N ARG A 30 -3.95 11.90 -5.28
CA ARG A 30 -4.86 12.80 -4.55
C ARG A 30 -4.33 13.16 -3.16
N LEU A 31 -3.81 12.19 -2.41
CA LEU A 31 -3.29 12.44 -1.07
C LEU A 31 -1.99 13.24 -1.10
N SER A 32 -1.13 13.03 -2.10
CA SER A 32 0.11 13.80 -2.28
C SER A 32 -0.17 15.25 -2.62
N ALA A 33 -1.23 15.53 -3.39
CA ALA A 33 -1.65 16.90 -3.69
C ALA A 33 -2.14 17.68 -2.45
N VAL A 34 -2.59 16.96 -1.41
CA VAL A 34 -3.08 17.53 -0.14
C VAL A 34 -1.99 17.49 0.95
N GLN A 35 -0.85 16.82 0.71
CA GLN A 35 0.15 16.60 1.75
C GLN A 35 0.79 17.90 2.24
N HIS A 36 0.76 18.05 3.56
CA HIS A 36 1.31 19.16 4.33
C HIS A 36 2.85 19.22 4.22
N PRO A 37 3.48 20.38 4.53
CA PRO A 37 4.93 20.57 4.45
C PRO A 37 5.80 19.53 5.20
N HIS A 38 5.21 18.76 6.11
CA HIS A 38 5.87 17.71 6.89
C HIS A 38 5.67 16.29 6.36
N GLY A 39 5.11 16.11 5.15
CA GLY A 39 5.02 14.80 4.50
C GLY A 39 6.41 14.16 4.34
N LEU A 40 6.48 12.84 4.54
CA LEU A 40 7.73 12.07 4.41
C LEU A 40 8.34 12.17 3.01
N TRP A 41 7.51 12.34 1.98
CA TRP A 41 7.94 12.38 0.59
C TRP A 41 7.24 13.52 -0.14
N HIS A 42 8.03 14.42 -0.73
CA HIS A 42 7.55 15.45 -1.65
C HIS A 42 7.89 15.01 -3.07
N PHE A 43 6.88 14.73 -3.89
CA PHE A 43 7.07 14.27 -5.28
C PHE A 43 6.86 15.41 -6.27
N ALA A 44 7.95 15.93 -6.84
CA ALA A 44 7.94 17.07 -7.76
C ALA A 44 7.74 16.72 -9.26
N GLY A 45 7.28 15.50 -9.56
CA GLY A 45 7.06 15.04 -10.94
C GLY A 45 5.81 15.67 -11.59
N SER A 46 5.76 15.71 -12.93
CA SER A 46 4.61 16.25 -13.69
C SER A 46 3.30 15.52 -13.44
N SER A 47 3.37 14.26 -12.99
CA SER A 47 2.24 13.43 -12.56
C SER A 47 1.94 13.54 -11.06
N GLY A 48 2.66 14.37 -10.30
CA GLY A 48 2.60 14.42 -8.83
C GLY A 48 3.04 13.13 -8.14
N LEU A 49 3.66 12.20 -8.89
CA LEU A 49 4.16 10.91 -8.44
C LEU A 49 5.58 10.68 -8.99
N PRO A 50 6.39 9.83 -8.33
CA PRO A 50 7.71 9.48 -8.84
C PRO A 50 7.62 8.54 -10.06
N GLU A 51 8.67 8.53 -10.88
CA GLU A 51 8.70 7.77 -12.15
C GLU A 51 8.45 6.27 -11.97
N ASN A 52 8.91 5.70 -10.87
CA ASN A 52 8.75 4.28 -10.53
C ASN A 52 7.50 3.97 -9.69
N ALA A 53 6.55 4.92 -9.56
CA ALA A 53 5.36 4.75 -8.72
C ALA A 53 4.55 3.49 -9.04
N PRO A 54 4.32 3.08 -10.31
CA PRO A 54 3.58 1.86 -10.61
C PRO A 54 4.27 0.59 -10.09
N THR A 55 5.59 0.49 -10.26
CA THR A 55 6.39 -0.63 -9.76
C THR A 55 6.38 -0.66 -8.23
N HIS A 56 6.52 0.50 -7.59
CA HIS A 56 6.47 0.58 -6.14
C HIS A 56 5.09 0.20 -5.58
N ALA A 57 4.00 0.70 -6.19
CA ALA A 57 2.63 0.31 -5.86
C ALA A 57 2.41 -1.21 -5.97
N MET A 58 2.90 -1.83 -7.05
CA MET A 58 2.85 -3.29 -7.20
C MET A 58 3.61 -4.01 -6.08
N ASN A 59 4.81 -3.54 -5.72
CA ASN A 59 5.60 -4.14 -4.64
C ASN A 59 4.89 -4.06 -3.29
N LEU A 60 4.20 -2.96 -2.98
CA LEU A 60 3.42 -2.81 -1.76
C LEU A 60 2.22 -3.77 -1.72
N ILE A 61 1.50 -3.89 -2.84
CA ILE A 61 0.39 -4.85 -2.98
C ILE A 61 0.91 -6.28 -2.77
N LEU A 62 2.05 -6.64 -3.37
CA LEU A 62 2.67 -7.96 -3.17
C LEU A 62 3.12 -8.19 -1.73
N LYS A 63 3.64 -7.17 -1.05
CA LYS A 63 3.97 -7.25 0.39
C LYS A 63 2.72 -7.55 1.22
N ALA A 64 1.61 -6.84 0.97
CA ALA A 64 0.32 -7.08 1.64
C ALA A 64 -0.19 -8.50 1.38
N PHE A 65 -0.14 -8.99 0.13
CA PHE A 65 -0.51 -10.37 -0.21
C PHE A 65 0.34 -11.42 0.52
N LYS A 66 1.65 -11.18 0.68
CA LYS A 66 2.57 -12.07 1.41
C LYS A 66 2.24 -12.16 2.90
N GLN A 67 1.57 -11.16 3.47
CA GLN A 67 1.07 -11.18 4.86
C GLN A 67 -0.31 -11.84 4.99
N GLY A 68 -0.82 -12.47 3.93
CA GLY A 68 -2.08 -13.22 3.97
C GLY A 68 -3.33 -12.40 3.64
N LEU A 69 -3.21 -11.08 3.42
CA LEU A 69 -4.35 -10.26 2.99
C LEU A 69 -4.87 -10.74 1.63
N ARG A 70 -6.19 -10.83 1.51
CA ARG A 70 -6.91 -11.24 0.29
C ARG A 70 -8.01 -10.26 -0.11
N ASP A 71 -8.57 -9.56 0.86
CA ASP A 71 -9.54 -8.51 0.60
C ASP A 71 -8.87 -7.30 -0.08
N ARG A 72 -9.49 -6.82 -1.15
CA ARG A 72 -8.93 -5.73 -1.96
C ARG A 72 -8.89 -4.41 -1.19
N ALA A 73 -9.88 -4.12 -0.36
CA ALA A 73 -9.93 -2.89 0.41
C ALA A 73 -8.85 -2.87 1.50
N ASP A 74 -8.62 -4.01 2.16
CA ASP A 74 -7.55 -4.13 3.16
C ASP A 74 -6.16 -4.03 2.53
N ILE A 75 -5.95 -4.62 1.34
CA ILE A 75 -4.71 -4.48 0.57
C ILE A 75 -4.46 -3.02 0.19
N GLN A 76 -5.48 -2.31 -0.30
CA GLN A 76 -5.40 -0.89 -0.62
C GLN A 76 -5.08 -0.06 0.62
N CYS A 77 -5.81 -0.31 1.71
CA CYS A 77 -5.62 0.38 2.99
C CYS A 77 -4.18 0.22 3.49
N MET A 78 -3.67 -1.01 3.56
CA MET A 78 -2.30 -1.26 4.03
C MET A 78 -1.25 -0.64 3.10
N SER A 79 -1.45 -0.73 1.78
CA SER A 79 -0.51 -0.16 0.81
C SER A 79 -0.44 1.36 0.92
N LEU A 80 -1.59 2.04 1.09
CA LEU A 80 -1.63 3.48 1.32
C LEU A 80 -0.96 3.87 2.64
N HIS A 81 -1.18 3.15 3.73
CA HIS A 81 -0.53 3.46 5.00
C HIS A 81 1.00 3.27 4.91
N MET A 82 1.48 2.26 4.18
CA MET A 82 2.92 2.09 3.94
C MET A 82 3.51 3.25 3.13
N LEU A 83 2.76 3.81 2.17
CA LEU A 83 3.19 4.98 1.39
C LEU A 83 3.24 6.26 2.22
N MET A 84 2.19 6.47 3.01
CA MET A 84 1.87 7.78 3.58
C MET A 84 2.39 7.95 5.00
N ILE A 85 2.52 6.85 5.75
CA ILE A 85 2.89 6.85 7.16
C ILE A 85 4.29 6.28 7.35
N HIS A 86 4.53 5.01 6.98
CA HIS A 86 5.87 4.42 7.08
C HIS A 86 6.03 3.15 6.21
N PRO A 87 7.09 3.03 5.38
CA PRO A 87 7.24 1.90 4.46
C PRO A 87 7.46 0.55 5.15
N LEU A 88 7.85 0.57 6.44
CA LEU A 88 8.10 -0.62 7.25
C LEU A 88 6.97 -0.94 8.24
N LEU A 89 5.76 -0.41 8.05
CA LEU A 89 4.63 -0.67 8.97
C LEU A 89 4.40 -2.17 9.22
N LEU A 90 4.56 -3.01 8.19
CA LEU A 90 4.42 -4.47 8.32
C LEU A 90 5.49 -5.15 9.20
N GLN A 91 6.49 -4.41 9.69
CA GLN A 91 7.46 -4.91 10.68
C GLN A 91 7.04 -4.59 12.12
N HIS A 92 6.06 -3.71 12.32
CA HIS A 92 5.62 -3.34 13.66
C HIS A 92 4.69 -4.43 14.23
N PRO A 93 4.92 -4.96 15.45
CA PRO A 93 4.13 -6.06 16.01
C PRO A 93 2.63 -5.76 16.09
N THR A 94 2.25 -4.54 16.48
CA THR A 94 0.84 -4.13 16.50
C THR A 94 0.21 -4.24 15.11
N ILE A 95 0.89 -3.77 14.07
CA ILE A 95 0.36 -3.81 12.70
C ILE A 95 0.29 -5.24 12.20
N GLN A 96 1.28 -6.08 12.49
CA GLN A 96 1.24 -7.51 12.14
C GLN A 96 0.02 -8.19 12.74
N HIS A 97 -0.24 -7.97 14.04
CA HIS A 97 -1.43 -8.51 14.71
C HIS A 97 -2.74 -8.04 14.07
N GLU A 98 -2.86 -6.75 13.73
CA GLU A 98 -4.08 -6.25 13.05
C GLU A 98 -4.25 -6.83 11.64
N VAL A 99 -3.14 -7.05 10.92
CA VAL A 99 -3.11 -7.67 9.59
C VAL A 99 -3.47 -9.16 9.65
N GLU A 100 -3.01 -9.89 10.67
CA GLU A 100 -3.38 -11.28 10.90
C GLU A 100 -4.89 -11.44 11.11
N LYS A 101 -5.49 -10.59 11.95
CA LYS A 101 -6.95 -10.56 12.15
C LYS A 101 -7.71 -10.22 10.87
N ALA A 102 -7.22 -9.27 10.08
CA ALA A 102 -7.84 -8.94 8.80
C ALA A 102 -7.70 -10.09 7.79
N ALA A 103 -6.56 -10.77 7.75
CA ALA A 103 -6.35 -11.96 6.93
C ALA A 103 -7.27 -13.13 7.34
N ALA A 104 -7.57 -13.26 8.63
CA ALA A 104 -8.55 -14.19 9.18
C ALA A 104 -10.01 -13.76 8.94
N GLY A 105 -10.25 -12.56 8.42
CA GLY A 105 -11.58 -12.01 8.17
C GLY A 105 -12.30 -11.54 9.44
N GLU A 106 -11.60 -11.40 10.56
CA GLU A 106 -12.16 -10.98 11.85
C GLU A 106 -12.44 -9.47 11.91
N GLN A 107 -11.71 -8.68 11.14
CA GLN A 107 -11.86 -7.22 11.09
C GLN A 107 -11.43 -6.63 9.75
N ARG A 108 -11.83 -5.38 9.49
CA ARG A 108 -11.31 -4.57 8.39
C ARG A 108 -10.17 -3.69 8.89
N LEU A 109 -9.09 -3.61 8.12
CA LEU A 109 -7.97 -2.72 8.44
C LEU A 109 -8.39 -1.25 8.42
N ALA A 110 -9.26 -0.87 7.50
CA ALA A 110 -9.74 0.50 7.39
C ALA A 110 -10.43 0.98 8.68
N ASP A 111 -11.33 0.17 9.24
CA ASP A 111 -12.04 0.51 10.48
C ASP A 111 -11.07 0.56 11.66
N ARG A 112 -10.13 -0.39 11.71
CA ARG A 112 -9.14 -0.47 12.79
C ARG A 112 -8.20 0.73 12.77
N PHE A 113 -7.64 1.05 11.61
CA PHE A 113 -6.70 2.17 11.46
C PHE A 113 -7.37 3.52 11.64
N ALA A 114 -8.65 3.67 11.27
CA ALA A 114 -9.43 4.87 11.54
C ALA A 114 -9.68 5.09 13.05
N SER A 115 -9.61 4.05 13.88
CA SER A 115 -9.71 4.17 15.34
C SER A 115 -8.42 4.64 16.03
N TYR A 116 -7.30 4.69 15.30
CA TYR A 116 -6.02 5.17 15.83
C TYR A 116 -5.94 6.68 15.73
N ASP A 117 -5.57 7.30 16.85
CA ASP A 117 -5.25 8.73 16.91
C ASP A 117 -3.78 8.99 16.53
N ASP A 118 -3.43 10.27 16.42
CA ASP A 118 -2.06 10.71 16.10
C ASP A 118 -1.03 10.21 17.13
N CYS A 119 -1.43 10.08 18.40
CA CYS A 119 -0.57 9.56 19.46
C CYS A 119 -0.21 8.08 19.20
N THR A 120 -1.21 7.27 18.87
CA THR A 120 -1.05 5.86 18.54
C THR A 120 -0.17 5.69 17.30
N TRP A 121 -0.44 6.46 16.24
CA TRP A 121 0.39 6.43 15.02
C TRP A 121 1.83 6.87 15.30
N SER A 122 2.03 7.93 16.09
CA SER A 122 3.36 8.40 16.50
C SER A 122 4.13 7.32 17.25
N HIS A 123 3.47 6.61 18.17
CA HIS A 123 4.10 5.50 18.91
C HIS A 123 4.49 4.34 17.99
N ILE A 124 3.61 3.95 17.07
CA ILE A 124 3.88 2.90 16.07
C ILE A 124 5.07 3.27 15.20
N VAL A 125 5.11 4.51 14.69
CA VAL A 125 6.21 5.00 13.84
C VAL A 125 7.52 5.09 14.62
N ALA A 126 7.48 5.53 15.88
CA ALA A 126 8.66 5.59 16.74
C ALA A 126 9.28 4.21 17.02
N GLY A 127 8.46 3.15 17.01
CA GLY A 127 8.91 1.76 17.15
C GLY A 127 9.57 1.17 15.90
N LEU A 128 9.57 1.90 14.77
CA LEU A 128 10.11 1.41 13.50
C LEU A 128 11.53 1.98 13.23
N PRO A 129 12.38 1.22 12.50
CA PRO A 129 13.63 1.76 12.00
C PRO A 129 13.37 2.97 11.10
N LYS A 130 14.23 4.00 11.16
CA LYS A 130 14.13 5.17 10.28
C LYS A 130 13.98 4.72 8.82
N ALA A 131 12.94 5.20 8.15
CA ALA A 131 12.80 5.06 6.71
C ALA A 131 14.00 5.72 6.01
N ARG A 132 14.90 4.90 5.46
CA ARG A 132 16.13 5.39 4.80
C ARG A 132 15.89 5.77 3.34
N SER A 133 14.85 5.22 2.72
CA SER A 133 14.52 5.47 1.33
C SER A 133 13.05 5.16 1.04
N TYR A 134 12.53 5.85 0.04
CA TYR A 134 11.23 5.63 -0.57
C TYR A 134 11.16 4.32 -1.38
N SER A 135 12.31 3.80 -1.83
CA SER A 135 12.44 2.64 -2.73
C SER A 135 12.06 1.31 -2.11
#